data_AF-A0A246PKZ8-F1
#
_entry.id   AF-A0A246PKZ8-F1
#
_cell.length_a   1.000
_cell.length_b   1.000
_cell.length_c   1.000
_cell.angle_alpha   90.00
_cell.angle_beta   90.00
_cell.angle_gamma   90.00
#
_symmetry.space_group_name_H-M   'P 1'
#
loop_
_entity.id
_entity.type
_entity.pdbx_description
1 polymer ?
#
loop_
_entity_poly.entity_id
_entity_poly.type
_entity_poly.pdbx_seq_one_letter_code
_entity_poly.pdbx_strand_id
1 'polypeptide(L)' 'MSQKNLYMIVHVDQVKNEIHLKKYLFNKKIIVNVSEEEAAAYVQSLNEAVEHGSLPYVDYDEERGVIC' A
#
# COMPACT_ATOMS: atom_id res chain seq x y z
N MET A 1 -8.69 -21.36 -3.73
CA MET A 1 -7.67 -20.65 -2.94
C MET A 1 -7.62 -19.22 -3.46
N SER A 2 -8.01 -18.23 -2.66
CA SER A 2 -7.94 -16.83 -3.11
C SER A 2 -6.47 -16.48 -3.35
N GLN A 3 -6.13 -16.04 -4.57
CA GLN A 3 -4.80 -15.50 -4.82
C GLN A 3 -4.67 -14.27 -3.92
N LYS A 4 -3.83 -14.35 -2.86
CA LYS A 4 -3.54 -13.18 -2.03
C LYS A 4 -3.02 -12.07 -2.94
N ASN A 5 -3.75 -10.97 -3.03
CA ASN A 5 -3.39 -9.86 -3.89
C ASN A 5 -2.44 -8.96 -3.10
N LEU A 6 -1.26 -9.50 -2.81
CA LEU A 6 -0.22 -8.77 -2.10
C LEU A 6 0.41 -7.74 -3.03
N TYR A 7 0.36 -6.49 -2.60
CA TYR A 7 1.03 -5.36 -3.22
C TYR A 7 2.04 -4.76 -2.24
N MET A 8 3.19 -4.35 -2.76
CA MET A 8 4.15 -3.60 -1.98
C MET A 8 3.74 -2.12 -1.93
N ILE A 9 3.79 -1.50 -0.76
CA ILE A 9 3.68 -0.05 -0.64
C ILE A 9 4.99 0.57 -1.11
N VAL A 10 4.91 1.43 -2.13
CA VAL A 10 6.08 2.13 -2.69
C VAL A 10 6.16 3.57 -2.18
N HIS A 11 5.02 4.20 -1.98
CA HIS A 11 4.93 5.60 -1.59
C HIS A 11 3.57 5.89 -0.96
N VAL A 12 3.53 6.86 -0.05
CA VAL A 12 2.31 7.37 0.55
C VAL A 12 2.37 8.90 0.44
N ASP A 13 1.39 9.49 -0.23
CA ASP A 13 1.20 10.94 -0.35
C ASP A 13 0.15 11.37 0.67
N GLN A 14 0.59 11.96 1.79
CA GLN A 14 -0.30 12.47 2.84
C GLN A 14 -1.04 13.74 2.44
N VAL A 15 -0.56 14.49 1.43
CA VAL A 15 -1.22 15.72 0.99
C VAL A 15 -2.46 15.39 0.16
N LYS A 16 -2.38 14.31 -0.61
CA LYS A 16 -3.48 13.81 -1.45
C LYS A 16 -4.25 12.65 -0.84
N ASN A 17 -3.75 12.09 0.27
CA ASN A 17 -4.24 10.85 0.88
C ASN A 17 -4.23 9.67 -0.11
N GLU A 18 -3.10 9.51 -0.81
CA GLU A 18 -2.91 8.48 -1.84
C GLU A 18 -1.82 7.49 -1.43
N ILE A 19 -2.06 6.20 -1.64
CA ILE A 19 -1.09 5.12 -1.42
C ILE A 19 -0.75 4.49 -2.76
N HIS A 20 0.53 4.49 -3.09
CA HIS A 20 1.04 3.89 -4.31
C HIS A 20 1.49 2.46 -4.04
N LEU A 21 0.76 1.54 -4.63
CA LEU A 21 0.97 0.10 -4.54
C LEU A 21 1.64 -0.43 -5.81
N LYS A 22 2.54 -1.41 -5.66
CA LYS A 22 3.17 -2.10 -6.79
C LYS A 22 3.18 -3.61 -6.61
N LYS A 23 2.73 -4.34 -7.63
CA LYS A 23 2.83 -5.80 -7.71
C LYS A 23 3.92 -6.19 -8.71
N TYR A 24 5.00 -6.77 -8.20
CA TYR A 24 6.20 -7.07 -8.99
C TYR A 24 5.94 -8.07 -10.12
N LEU A 25 5.15 -9.12 -9.87
CA LEU A 25 4.89 -10.19 -10.85
C LEU A 25 4.28 -9.69 -12.17
N PHE A 26 3.59 -8.54 -12.14
CA PHE A 26 2.93 -7.96 -13.31
C PHE A 26 3.38 -6.53 -13.62
N ASN A 27 4.38 -6.02 -12.90
CA ASN A 27 4.77 -4.60 -12.89
C ASN A 27 3.56 -3.64 -12.78
N LYS A 28 2.50 -4.09 -12.11
CA LYS A 28 1.23 -3.36 -11.99
C LYS A 28 1.38 -2.33 -10.89
N LYS A 29 0.98 -1.09 -11.18
CA LYS A 29 0.96 0.03 -10.23
C LYS A 29 -0.49 0.42 -9.99
N ILE A 30 -0.84 0.63 -8.73
CA ILE A 30 -2.17 1.04 -8.31
C ILE A 30 -2.03 2.23 -7.37
N ILE A 31 -2.94 3.18 -7.48
CA ILE A 31 -3.06 4.31 -6.56
C ILE A 31 -4.38 4.08 -5.82
N VAL A 32 -4.31 4.08 -4.49
CA VAL A 32 -5.47 3.90 -3.62
C VAL A 32 -5.69 5.20 -2.85
N ASN A 33 -6.89 5.74 -2.92
CA ASN A 33 -7.28 6.88 -2.11
C ASN A 33 -7.75 6.37 -0.76
N VAL A 34 -7.20 6.91 0.31
CA VAL A 34 -7.52 6.54 1.69
C VAL A 34 -7.97 7.77 2.46
N SER A 35 -8.45 7.58 3.69
CA SER A 35 -8.66 8.68 4.62
C SER A 35 -7.33 9.27 5.10
N GLU A 36 -7.36 10.49 5.63
CA GLU A 36 -6.18 11.15 6.20
C GLU A 36 -5.59 10.35 7.37
N GLU A 37 -6.44 9.77 8.21
CA GLU A 37 -6.05 8.92 9.34
C GLU A 37 -5.31 7.66 8.86
N GLU A 38 -5.83 7.01 7.81
CA GLU A 38 -5.18 5.87 7.19
C GLU A 38 -3.86 6.26 6.54
N ALA A 39 -3.81 7.37 5.79
CA ALA A 39 -2.58 7.85 5.17
C ALA A 39 -1.48 8.10 6.22
N ALA A 40 -1.84 8.67 7.37
CA ALA A 40 -0.92 8.85 8.49
C ALA A 40 -0.42 7.52 9.06
N ALA A 41 -1.32 6.55 9.27
CA ALA A 41 -0.96 5.22 9.75
C ALA A 41 -0.02 4.48 8.79
N TYR A 42 -0.27 4.55 7.48
CA TYR A 42 0.58 3.91 6.48
C TYR A 42 1.95 4.58 6.34
N VAL A 43 2.07 5.89 6.53
CA VAL A 43 3.38 6.56 6.62
C VAL A 43 4.17 6.06 7.82
N GLN A 44 3.52 5.94 8.98
CA GLN A 44 4.19 5.42 10.15
C GLN A 44 4.69 3.98 9.92
N SER A 45 3.85 3.07 9.43
CA SER A 45 4.26 1.71 9.10
C SER A 45 5.35 1.65 8.02
N LEU A 46 5.32 2.54 7.03
CA LEU A 46 6.36 2.60 6.00
C LEU A 46 7.70 3.02 6.61
N ASN A 47 7.71 4.03 7.48
CA ASN A 47 8.92 4.48 8.15
C ASN A 47 9.51 3.39 9.04
N GLU A 48 8.68 2.71 9.85
CA GLU A 48 9.10 1.58 10.69
C GLU A 48 9.70 0.44 9.84
N ALA A 49 9.05 0.09 8.72
CA ALA A 49 9.56 -0.93 7.82
C ALA A 49 10.92 -0.55 7.23
N VAL A 50 11.10 0.71 6.81
CA VAL A 50 12.37 1.23 6.28
C VAL A 50 13.47 1.20 7.33
N GLU A 51 13.18 1.61 8.57
CA GLU A 51 14.14 1.56 9.70
C GLU A 51 14.63 0.13 9.97
N HIS A 52 13.76 -0.86 9.80
CA HIS A 52 14.08 -2.27 9.95
C HIS A 52 14.59 -2.96 8.66
N GLY A 53 14.84 -2.21 7.59
CA GLY A 53 15.29 -2.76 6.30
C GLY A 53 14.30 -3.73 5.65
N SER A 54 13.01 -3.58 5.98
CA SER A 54 11.90 -4.39 5.51
C SER A 54 11.07 -3.67 4.45
N LEU A 55 10.32 -4.43 3.65
CA LEU A 55 9.42 -3.91 2.64
C LEU A 55 7.96 -4.17 3.06
N PRO A 56 7.13 -3.13 3.26
CA PRO A 56 5.75 -3.33 3.66
C PRO A 56 4.90 -3.82 2.49
N TYR A 57 4.14 -4.89 2.74
CA TYR A 57 3.16 -5.45 1.81
C TYR A 57 1.77 -5.40 2.42
N VAL A 58 0.77 -5.13 1.59
CA VAL A 58 -0.65 -5.11 1.96
C VAL A 58 -1.47 -5.97 1.03
N ASP A 59 -2.58 -6.50 1.52
CA ASP A 59 -3.57 -7.16 0.66
C ASP A 59 -4.45 -6.08 0.03
N TYR A 60 -4.63 -6.15 -1.28
CA TYR A 60 -5.43 -5.19 -2.04
C TYR A 60 -6.55 -5.91 -2.76
N ASP A 61 -7.78 -5.57 -2.41
CA ASP A 61 -8.97 -6.03 -3.11
C ASP A 61 -9.11 -5.24 -4.42
N GLU A 62 -8.72 -5.85 -5.54
CA GLU A 62 -8.83 -5.24 -6.87
C GLU A 62 -10.28 -5.04 -7.33
N GLU A 63 -11.24 -5.80 -6.80
CA GLU A 63 -12.65 -5.67 -7.18
C GLU A 63 -13.28 -4.47 -6.49
N ARG A 64 -12.94 -4.26 -5.21
CA ARG A 64 -13.50 -3.19 -4.38
C ARG A 64 -12.65 -1.92 -4.36
N GLY A 65 -11.39 -2.02 -4.77
CA GLY A 65 -10.45 -0.91 -4.81
C GLY A 65 -9.93 -0.48 -3.44
N VAL A 66 -9.93 -1.38 -2.44
CA VAL A 66 -9.58 -1.07 -1.05
C VAL A 66 -8.41 -1.93 -0.57
N ILE A 67 -7.65 -1.40 0.39
CA ILE A 67 -6.65 -2.19 1.13
C ILE A 67 -7.37 -2.93 2.27
N CYS A 68 -7.10 -4.23 2.41
CA CYS A 68 -7.73 -5.12 3.39
C CYS A 68 -6.81 -5.49 4.56
#